data_AF-A0A928SW91-F1
#
_entry.id   AF-A0A928SW91-F1
#
_cell.length_a   1.000
_cell.length_b   1.000
_cell.length_c   1.000
_cell.angle_alpha   90.00
_cell.angle_beta   90.00
_cell.angle_gamma   90.00
#
_symmetry.space_group_name_H-M   'P 1'
#
loop_
_entity.id
_entity.type
_entity.pdbx_description
1 polymer ?
#
loop_
_entity_poly.entity_id
_entity_poly.type
_entity_poly.pdbx_seq_one_letter_code
_entity_poly.pdbx_strand_id
1 'polypeptide(L)'
;MADVRIEHVYDCSEDTFWNKLFFDDAYNQSLFKDALAFPVYEKLKQDEDDKEIRRSINVVPKLGPMPGPLKAVIGEGLGYREDGTFDKKTRRYAIVITPNKLADKVTIKGTLYTKPQGEKCVRVFDCSVVAKIFGVGGMLEKRVIADMEESYKKGADFSNKWIAEKGL
;
A
#
# COMPACT_ATOMS: atom_id res chain seq x y z
N MET A 1 -12.36 -4.65 13.61
CA MET A 1 -12.30 -3.50 12.68
C MET A 1 -11.38 -2.51 13.32
N ALA A 2 -10.25 -2.28 12.68
CA ALA A 2 -9.26 -1.33 13.10
C ALA A 2 -9.02 -0.35 11.95
N ASP A 3 -9.28 0.92 12.20
CA ASP A 3 -9.04 2.00 11.26
C ASP A 3 -7.71 2.66 11.57
N VAL A 4 -6.93 2.96 10.54
CA VAL A 4 -5.63 3.62 10.66
C VAL A 4 -5.50 4.69 9.58
N ARG A 5 -4.81 5.77 9.95
CA ARG A 5 -4.41 6.84 9.05
C ARG A 5 -2.90 6.95 9.06
N ILE A 6 -2.28 6.79 7.89
CA ILE A 6 -0.83 6.82 7.71
C ILE A 6 -0.47 8.01 6.82
N GLU A 7 0.41 8.89 7.29
CA GLU A 7 0.77 10.13 6.61
C GLU A 7 2.27 10.28 6.47
N HIS A 8 2.74 10.67 5.29
CA HIS A 8 4.15 10.93 5.03
C HIS A 8 4.30 12.10 4.05
N VAL A 9 5.30 12.95 4.29
CA VAL A 9 5.65 14.04 3.37
C VAL A 9 6.47 13.48 2.21
N TYR A 10 6.07 13.84 1.00
CA TYR A 10 6.78 13.56 -0.24
C TYR A 10 7.36 14.88 -0.76
N ASP A 11 8.63 14.89 -1.10
CA ASP A 11 9.39 16.08 -1.53
C ASP A 11 9.10 16.48 -2.98
N CYS A 12 7.83 16.35 -3.41
CA CYS A 12 7.35 16.77 -4.72
C CYS A 12 5.90 17.26 -4.64
N SER A 13 5.46 17.98 -5.68
CA SER A 13 4.07 18.44 -5.79
C SER A 13 3.09 17.27 -5.94
N GLU A 14 1.80 17.53 -5.68
CA GLU A 14 0.75 16.54 -5.93
C GLU A 14 0.71 16.11 -7.41
N ASP A 15 0.95 17.04 -8.33
CA ASP A 15 0.97 16.74 -9.76
C ASP A 15 2.13 15.81 -10.11
N THR A 16 3.32 16.05 -9.58
CA THR A 16 4.45 15.13 -9.75
C THR A 16 4.11 13.76 -9.17
N PHE A 17 3.58 13.71 -7.94
CA PHE A 17 3.26 12.46 -7.27
C PHE A 17 2.34 11.58 -8.13
N TRP A 18 1.24 12.13 -8.63
CA TRP A 18 0.26 11.37 -9.41
C TRP A 18 0.71 11.09 -10.84
N ASN A 19 1.29 12.08 -11.53
CA ASN A 19 1.57 11.97 -12.96
C ASN A 19 2.92 11.32 -13.27
N LYS A 20 3.86 11.29 -12.32
CA LYS A 20 5.24 10.85 -12.57
C LYS A 20 5.77 9.80 -11.61
N LEU A 21 5.18 9.64 -10.42
CA LEU A 21 5.70 8.75 -9.39
C LEU A 21 4.81 7.53 -9.14
N PHE A 22 3.56 7.74 -8.70
CA PHE A 22 2.74 6.67 -8.12
C PHE A 22 2.43 5.51 -9.09
N PHE A 23 2.28 5.82 -10.38
CA PHE A 23 2.02 4.84 -11.44
C PHE A 23 3.25 4.49 -12.29
N ASP A 24 4.44 4.99 -11.94
CA ASP A 24 5.67 4.69 -12.68
C ASP A 24 6.18 3.28 -12.36
N ASP A 25 6.44 2.50 -13.40
CA ASP A 25 6.81 1.09 -13.24
C ASP A 25 8.19 0.90 -12.65
N ALA A 26 9.17 1.71 -13.06
CA ALA A 26 10.54 1.59 -12.56
C ALA A 26 10.59 1.91 -11.07
N TYR A 27 9.93 3.00 -10.66
CA TYR A 27 9.77 3.37 -9.27
C TYR A 27 9.09 2.28 -8.45
N ASN A 28 7.96 1.74 -8.91
CA ASN A 28 7.24 0.70 -8.16
C ASN A 28 8.07 -0.59 -8.04
N GLN A 29 8.74 -1.02 -9.12
CA GLN A 29 9.62 -2.20 -9.06
C GLN A 29 10.72 -2.00 -8.00
N SER A 30 11.40 -0.85 -8.00
CA SER A 30 12.46 -0.58 -7.02
C SER A 30 11.92 -0.38 -5.60
N LEU A 31 10.78 0.28 -5.43
CA LEU A 31 10.14 0.42 -4.11
C LEU A 31 9.86 -0.96 -3.50
N PHE A 32 9.13 -1.81 -4.23
CA PHE A 32 8.68 -3.08 -3.65
C PHE A 32 9.81 -4.11 -3.53
N LYS A 33 10.68 -4.22 -4.53
CA LYS A 33 11.74 -5.26 -4.54
C LYS A 33 13.01 -4.82 -3.82
N ASP A 34 13.45 -3.59 -4.01
CA ASP A 34 14.74 -3.14 -3.48
C ASP A 34 14.57 -2.53 -2.08
N ALA A 35 13.66 -1.56 -1.92
CA ALA A 35 13.51 -0.84 -0.65
C ALA A 35 12.73 -1.65 0.39
N LEU A 36 11.63 -2.30 -0.01
CA LEU A 36 10.80 -3.09 0.90
C LEU A 36 11.22 -4.57 0.98
N ALA A 37 12.06 -5.03 0.05
CA ALA A 37 12.52 -6.42 -0.04
C ALA A 37 11.35 -7.42 -0.06
N PHE A 38 10.27 -7.09 -0.77
CA PHE A 38 9.12 -7.97 -0.93
C PHE A 38 9.47 -9.09 -1.91
N PRO A 39 9.30 -10.37 -1.53
CA PRO A 39 9.62 -11.50 -2.41
C PRO A 39 8.89 -11.47 -3.75
N VAL A 40 7.67 -10.94 -3.79
CA VAL A 40 6.87 -10.84 -5.02
C VAL A 40 6.27 -9.44 -5.12
N TYR A 41 6.45 -8.84 -6.30
CA TYR A 41 5.70 -7.69 -6.79
C TYR A 41 5.52 -7.86 -8.30
N GLU A 42 4.25 -7.92 -8.71
CA GLU A 42 3.86 -8.08 -10.11
C GLU A 42 2.71 -7.13 -10.42
N LYS A 43 2.89 -6.29 -11.43
CA LYS A 43 1.78 -5.52 -12.00
C LYS A 43 1.01 -6.42 -12.95
N LEU A 44 -0.20 -6.82 -12.56
CA LEU A 44 -1.04 -7.71 -13.36
C LEU A 44 -1.72 -6.95 -14.50
N LYS A 45 -2.22 -5.75 -14.19
CA LYS A 45 -3.00 -4.94 -15.12
C LYS A 45 -2.97 -3.47 -14.71
N GLN A 46 -2.92 -2.58 -15.69
CA GLN A 46 -3.17 -1.16 -15.52
C GLN A 46 -3.87 -0.63 -16.77
N ASP A 47 -5.10 -0.15 -16.61
CA ASP A 47 -5.84 0.52 -17.68
C ASP A 47 -6.13 1.96 -17.27
N GLU A 48 -6.25 2.82 -18.26
CA GLU A 48 -6.53 4.23 -18.07
C GLU A 48 -7.57 4.68 -19.10
N ASP A 49 -8.56 5.43 -18.62
CA ASP A 49 -9.49 6.20 -19.45
C ASP A 49 -9.48 7.67 -19.02
N ASP A 50 -10.35 8.49 -19.58
CA ASP A 50 -10.40 9.93 -19.29
C ASP A 50 -10.74 10.27 -17.83
N LYS A 51 -11.39 9.35 -17.11
CA LYS A 51 -11.90 9.58 -15.74
C LYS A 51 -11.05 8.90 -14.69
N GLU A 52 -10.51 7.72 -14.99
CA GLU A 52 -9.88 6.89 -13.98
C GLU A 52 -8.71 6.04 -14.48
N ILE A 53 -7.86 5.64 -13.52
CA ILE A 53 -6.82 4.63 -13.72
C ILE A 53 -7.16 3.44 -12.84
N ARG A 54 -7.30 2.25 -13.43
CA ARG A 54 -7.50 1.00 -12.70
C ARG A 54 -6.21 0.21 -12.69
N ARG A 55 -5.77 -0.27 -11.52
CA ARG A 55 -4.55 -1.06 -11.38
C ARG A 55 -4.80 -2.28 -10.52
N SER A 56 -4.29 -3.42 -10.97
CA SER A 56 -4.25 -4.66 -10.20
C SER A 56 -2.80 -5.12 -10.06
N ILE A 57 -2.39 -5.43 -8.83
CA ILE A 57 -1.05 -5.95 -8.52
C ILE A 57 -1.16 -7.21 -7.66
N ASN A 58 -0.15 -8.07 -7.75
CA ASN A 58 0.06 -9.20 -6.86
C ASN A 58 1.31 -8.96 -6.02
N VAL A 59 1.21 -9.16 -4.71
CA VAL A 59 2.27 -8.83 -3.76
C VAL A 59 2.40 -9.93 -2.71
N VAL A 60 3.64 -10.28 -2.38
CA VAL A 60 3.96 -11.03 -1.16
C VAL A 60 4.82 -10.11 -0.30
N PRO A 61 4.27 -9.49 0.76
CA PRO A 61 5.05 -8.64 1.67
C PRO A 61 6.05 -9.44 2.49
N LYS A 62 7.09 -8.75 2.93
CA LYS A 62 7.94 -9.23 4.02
C LYS A 62 7.22 -9.01 5.35
N LEU A 63 6.74 -10.08 5.95
CA LEU A 63 6.10 -10.02 7.27
C LEU A 63 7.17 -9.90 8.35
N GLY A 64 6.96 -9.00 9.32
CA GLY A 64 7.78 -9.03 10.52
C GLY A 64 7.41 -10.17 11.48
N PRO A 65 8.01 -10.20 12.68
CA PRO A 65 7.84 -11.30 13.63
C PRO A 65 6.37 -11.51 14.01
N MET A 66 5.87 -12.73 13.74
CA MET A 66 4.50 -13.13 14.10
C MET A 66 4.48 -13.94 15.40
N PRO A 67 3.56 -13.65 16.34
CA PRO A 67 3.28 -14.50 17.49
C PRO A 67 2.84 -15.92 17.06
N GLY A 68 3.10 -16.91 17.91
CA GLY A 68 2.77 -18.33 17.64
C GLY A 68 1.32 -18.56 17.17
N PRO A 69 0.29 -17.99 17.83
CA PRO A 69 -1.09 -18.14 17.38
C PRO A 69 -1.37 -17.57 15.97
N LEU A 70 -0.71 -16.47 15.59
CA LEU A 70 -0.85 -15.92 14.24
C LEU A 70 -0.13 -16.78 13.19
N LYS A 71 1.05 -17.30 13.53
CA LYS A 71 1.78 -18.22 12.66
C LYS A 71 0.95 -19.47 12.34
N ALA A 72 0.24 -20.02 13.33
CA ALA A 72 -0.61 -21.19 13.14
C ALA A 72 -1.78 -20.92 12.17
N VAL A 73 -2.29 -19.69 12.11
CA VAL A 73 -3.42 -19.32 11.26
C VAL A 73 -2.99 -18.92 9.85
N ILE A 74 -1.88 -18.19 9.70
CA ILE A 74 -1.40 -17.67 8.41
C ILE A 74 -0.55 -18.71 7.66
N GLY A 75 0.14 -19.57 8.41
CA GLY A 75 1.11 -20.52 7.88
C GLY A 75 2.32 -19.81 7.26
N GLU A 76 2.87 -20.40 6.20
CA GLU A 76 4.02 -19.84 5.48
C GLU A 76 3.58 -18.75 4.50
N GLY A 77 3.88 -17.49 4.85
CA GLY A 77 3.65 -16.33 3.99
C GLY A 77 2.19 -15.93 3.82
N LEU A 78 1.98 -14.62 3.68
CA LEU A 78 0.71 -14.00 3.31
C LEU A 78 0.95 -13.24 2.02
N GLY A 79 0.27 -13.60 0.94
CA GLY A 79 0.24 -12.81 -0.30
C GLY A 79 -1.12 -12.17 -0.49
N TYR A 80 -1.21 -11.19 -1.37
CA TYR A 80 -2.47 -10.55 -1.69
C TYR A 80 -2.51 -10.01 -3.11
N ARG A 81 -3.72 -9.95 -3.65
CA ARG A 81 -4.05 -9.11 -4.78
C ARG A 81 -4.55 -7.77 -4.26
N GLU A 82 -4.01 -6.69 -4.79
CA GLU A 82 -4.55 -5.35 -4.60
C GLU A 82 -5.23 -4.92 -5.91
N ASP A 83 -6.46 -4.46 -5.78
CA ASP A 83 -7.20 -3.81 -6.86
C ASP A 83 -7.46 -2.36 -6.44
N GLY A 84 -7.04 -1.42 -7.28
CA GLY A 84 -7.25 -0.01 -7.02
C GLY A 84 -7.79 0.76 -8.20
N THR A 85 -8.47 1.86 -7.88
CA THR A 85 -9.11 2.77 -8.84
C THR A 85 -8.80 4.20 -8.43
N PHE A 86 -8.10 4.92 -9.32
CA PHE A 86 -7.78 6.33 -9.18
C PHE A 86 -8.83 7.16 -9.89
N ASP A 87 -9.57 7.98 -9.16
CA ASP A 87 -10.43 8.99 -9.76
C ASP A 87 -9.59 10.25 -10.04
N LYS A 88 -9.44 10.62 -11.32
CA LYS A 88 -8.60 11.75 -11.76
C LYS A 88 -9.15 13.11 -11.31
N LYS A 89 -10.47 13.21 -11.14
CA LYS A 89 -11.14 14.46 -10.74
C LYS A 89 -10.90 14.78 -9.27
N THR A 90 -10.98 13.76 -8.42
CA THR A 90 -10.87 13.88 -6.97
C THR A 90 -9.49 13.58 -6.44
N ARG A 91 -8.61 12.99 -7.27
CA ARG A 91 -7.26 12.51 -6.92
C ARG A 91 -7.26 11.57 -5.72
N ARG A 92 -8.21 10.63 -5.75
CA ARG A 92 -8.36 9.59 -4.72
C ARG A 92 -8.18 8.23 -5.36
N TYR A 93 -7.27 7.44 -4.80
CA TYR A 93 -7.03 6.05 -5.17
C TYR A 93 -7.69 5.14 -4.15
N ALA A 94 -8.87 4.62 -4.49
CA ALA A 94 -9.57 3.63 -3.67
C ALA A 94 -8.91 2.26 -3.86
N ILE A 95 -8.71 1.54 -2.76
CA ILE A 95 -7.99 0.26 -2.72
C ILE A 95 -8.84 -0.81 -2.06
N VAL A 96 -8.88 -1.99 -2.66
CA VAL A 96 -9.36 -3.23 -2.04
C VAL A 96 -8.24 -4.27 -2.11
N ILE A 97 -7.88 -4.83 -0.96
CA ILE A 97 -6.88 -5.89 -0.87
C ILE A 97 -7.60 -7.21 -0.55
N THR A 98 -7.35 -8.20 -1.38
CA THR A 98 -7.84 -9.56 -1.24
C THR A 98 -6.65 -10.49 -0.95
N PRO A 99 -6.51 -10.97 0.29
CA PRO A 99 -5.50 -11.95 0.64
C PRO A 99 -5.65 -13.27 -0.13
N ASN A 100 -4.54 -13.91 -0.48
CA ASN A 100 -4.54 -15.21 -1.16
C ASN A 100 -4.96 -16.37 -0.23
N LYS A 101 -4.84 -16.16 1.07
CA LYS A 101 -5.31 -17.04 2.15
C LYS A 101 -6.24 -16.23 3.04
N LEU A 102 -7.25 -16.87 3.63
CA LEU A 102 -8.19 -16.20 4.55
C LEU A 102 -9.01 -15.08 3.86
N ALA A 103 -9.25 -15.19 2.54
CA ALA A 103 -9.95 -14.17 1.75
C ALA A 103 -11.38 -13.87 2.27
N ASP A 104 -12.04 -14.85 2.89
CA ASP A 104 -13.35 -14.71 3.52
C ASP A 104 -13.28 -14.22 4.97
N LYS A 105 -12.09 -14.18 5.57
CA LYS A 105 -11.86 -13.77 6.96
C LYS A 105 -11.22 -12.41 7.09
N VAL A 106 -10.42 -11.98 6.11
CA VAL A 106 -9.66 -10.73 6.16
C VAL A 106 -10.06 -9.83 5.00
N THR A 107 -10.53 -8.63 5.33
CA THR A 107 -10.79 -7.58 4.35
C THR A 107 -10.00 -6.35 4.72
N ILE A 108 -9.29 -5.78 3.75
CA ILE A 108 -8.61 -4.50 3.89
C ILE A 108 -9.09 -3.59 2.77
N LYS A 109 -9.52 -2.38 3.13
CA LYS A 109 -9.91 -1.34 2.19
C LYS A 109 -9.27 -0.04 2.59
N GLY A 110 -8.89 0.78 1.63
CA GLY A 110 -8.32 2.09 1.93
C GLY A 110 -8.53 3.10 0.82
N THR A 111 -8.19 4.34 1.13
CA THR A 111 -8.13 5.44 0.15
C THR A 111 -6.81 6.16 0.33
N LEU A 112 -6.03 6.21 -0.74
CA LEU A 112 -4.79 6.97 -0.82
C LEU A 112 -5.05 8.28 -1.56
N TYR A 113 -4.59 9.38 -1.00
CA TYR A 113 -4.71 10.71 -1.60
C TYR A 113 -3.55 11.60 -1.16
N THR A 114 -3.40 12.75 -1.79
CA THR A 114 -2.41 13.76 -1.40
C THR A 114 -3.09 15.00 -0.84
N LYS A 115 -2.34 15.78 -0.07
CA LYS A 115 -2.68 17.16 0.32
C LYS A 115 -1.50 18.07 0.00
N PRO A 116 -1.73 19.31 -0.46
CA PRO A 116 -0.65 20.23 -0.77
C PRO A 116 0.05 20.69 0.52
N GLN A 117 1.38 20.83 0.47
CA GLN A 117 2.21 21.38 1.53
C GLN A 117 3.34 22.22 0.92
N GLY A 118 2.99 23.40 0.41
CA GLY A 118 3.92 24.23 -0.37
C GLY A 118 4.28 23.54 -1.69
N GLU A 119 5.57 23.44 -1.99
CA GLU A 119 6.09 22.70 -3.16
C GLU A 119 6.09 21.17 -2.96
N LYS A 120 5.74 20.71 -1.75
CA LYS A 120 5.68 19.31 -1.35
C LYS A 120 4.23 18.86 -1.25
N CYS A 121 4.02 17.57 -1.01
CA CYS A 121 2.71 17.04 -0.66
C CYS A 121 2.77 16.08 0.53
N VAL A 122 1.66 15.98 1.26
CA VAL A 122 1.44 14.93 2.24
C VAL A 122 0.66 13.82 1.57
N ARG A 123 1.26 12.63 1.43
CA ARG A 123 0.53 11.43 1.04
C ARG A 123 -0.17 10.85 2.26
N VAL A 124 -1.50 10.74 2.17
CA VAL A 124 -2.37 10.20 3.20
C VAL A 124 -2.93 8.86 2.75
N PHE A 125 -2.94 7.88 3.64
CA PHE A 125 -3.65 6.63 3.44
C PHE A 125 -4.57 6.36 4.63
N ASP A 126 -5.87 6.48 4.39
CA ASP A 126 -6.91 6.11 5.36
C ASP A 126 -7.33 4.66 5.04
N CYS A 127 -7.22 3.74 6.00
CA CYS A 127 -7.36 2.30 5.79
C CYS A 127 -8.18 1.64 6.91
N SER A 128 -8.99 0.65 6.56
CA SER A 128 -9.73 -0.20 7.48
C SER A 128 -9.32 -1.66 7.31
N VAL A 129 -8.95 -2.30 8.42
CA VAL A 129 -8.58 -3.72 8.48
C VAL A 129 -9.63 -4.46 9.31
N VAL A 130 -10.21 -5.51 8.74
CA VAL A 130 -11.19 -6.37 9.40
C VAL A 130 -10.73 -7.81 9.34
N ALA A 131 -10.51 -8.44 10.49
CA ALA A 131 -10.18 -9.87 10.60
C ALA A 131 -11.23 -10.62 11.45
N LYS A 132 -12.00 -11.50 10.79
CA LYS A 132 -13.06 -12.33 11.39
C LYS A 132 -12.53 -13.70 11.77
N ILE A 133 -11.56 -13.75 12.68
CA ILE A 133 -10.93 -14.98 13.15
C ILE A 133 -11.12 -15.08 14.67
N PHE A 134 -11.81 -16.13 15.12
CA PHE A 134 -12.11 -16.33 16.54
C PHE A 134 -10.83 -16.40 17.38
N GLY A 135 -10.79 -15.65 18.48
CA GLY A 135 -9.66 -15.62 19.43
C GLY A 135 -8.43 -14.80 19.00
N VAL A 136 -8.19 -14.59 17.70
CA VAL A 136 -6.96 -13.91 17.22
C VAL A 136 -7.17 -12.75 16.23
N GLY A 137 -8.42 -12.46 15.83
CA GLY A 137 -8.73 -11.41 14.83
C GLY A 137 -8.12 -10.05 15.18
N GLY A 138 -8.32 -9.55 16.40
CA GLY A 138 -7.74 -8.28 16.83
C GLY A 138 -6.21 -8.26 16.88
N MET A 139 -5.57 -9.42 17.12
CA MET A 139 -4.11 -9.54 17.07
C MET A 139 -3.60 -9.45 15.62
N LEU A 140 -4.33 -10.07 14.68
CA LEU A 140 -4.04 -9.99 13.26
C LEU A 140 -4.19 -8.57 12.73
N GLU A 141 -5.30 -7.89 13.06
CA GLU A 141 -5.56 -6.50 12.67
C GLU A 141 -4.40 -5.59 13.09
N LYS A 142 -3.96 -5.68 14.35
CA LYS A 142 -2.82 -4.91 14.88
C LYS A 142 -1.50 -5.22 14.18
N ARG A 143 -1.23 -6.50 13.88
CA ARG A 143 0.01 -6.90 13.18
C ARG A 143 0.03 -6.33 11.76
N VAL A 144 -1.07 -6.46 11.02
CA VAL A 144 -1.20 -5.93 9.66
C VAL A 144 -1.00 -4.42 9.65
N ILE A 145 -1.59 -3.69 10.61
CA ILE A 145 -1.38 -2.24 10.74
C ILE A 145 0.09 -1.90 10.99
N ALA A 146 0.74 -2.59 11.93
CA ALA A 146 2.16 -2.36 12.22
C ALA A 146 3.06 -2.64 10.99
N ASP A 147 2.79 -3.72 10.24
CA ASP A 147 3.50 -4.03 8.99
C ASP A 147 3.28 -2.94 7.91
N MET A 148 2.05 -2.42 7.80
CA MET A 148 1.72 -1.32 6.88
C MET A 148 2.44 -0.03 7.26
N GLU A 149 2.41 0.37 8.54
CA GLU A 149 3.09 1.58 9.03
C GLU A 149 4.60 1.52 8.78
N GLU A 150 5.24 0.39 9.09
CA GLU A 150 6.67 0.18 8.86
C GLU A 150 7.01 0.25 7.36
N SER A 151 6.24 -0.44 6.51
CA SER A 151 6.45 -0.44 5.06
C SER A 151 6.21 0.93 4.44
N TYR A 152 5.18 1.66 4.90
CA TYR A 152 4.86 2.99 4.40
C TYR A 152 5.92 4.02 4.78
N LYS A 153 6.50 3.90 5.98
CA LYS A 153 7.64 4.71 6.39
C LYS A 153 8.86 4.46 5.51
N LYS A 154 9.28 3.21 5.37
CA LYS A 154 10.40 2.83 4.51
C LYS A 154 10.18 3.30 3.06
N GLY A 155 8.95 3.13 2.57
CA GLY A 155 8.56 3.57 1.24
C GLY A 155 8.65 5.07 1.06
N ALA A 156 8.20 5.88 2.03
CA ALA A 156 8.33 7.34 1.96
C ALA A 156 9.81 7.78 1.99
N ASP A 157 10.62 7.18 2.86
CA ASP A 157 12.05 7.47 2.96
C ASP A 157 12.77 7.14 1.62
N PHE A 158 12.41 6.03 0.97
CA PHE A 158 12.90 5.69 -0.38
C PHE A 158 12.38 6.65 -1.46
N SER A 159 11.09 6.99 -1.42
CA SER A 159 10.47 7.86 -2.42
C SER A 159 11.13 9.22 -2.50
N ASN A 160 11.45 9.83 -1.36
CA ASN A 160 12.11 11.14 -1.34
C ASN A 160 13.53 11.08 -1.91
N LYS A 161 14.24 9.97 -1.70
CA LYS A 161 15.54 9.74 -2.35
C LYS A 161 15.37 9.60 -3.86
N TRP A 162 14.41 8.80 -4.31
CA TRP A 162 14.11 8.62 -5.73
C TRP A 162 13.72 9.94 -6.41
N ILE A 163 12.87 10.74 -5.78
CA ILE A 163 12.47 12.07 -6.25
C ILE A 163 13.69 12.95 -6.45
N ALA A 164 14.58 13.03 -5.46
CA ALA A 164 15.80 13.82 -5.54
C ALA A 164 16.75 13.33 -6.64
N GLU A 165 16.96 12.02 -6.77
CA GLU A 165 17.84 11.42 -7.78
C GLU A 165 17.32 11.59 -9.22
N LYS A 166 16.00 11.61 -9.39
CA LYS A 166 15.33 11.75 -10.70
C LYS A 166 14.95 13.19 -11.05
N GLY A 167 15.11 14.13 -10.12
CA GLY A 167 14.73 15.54 -10.31
C GLY A 167 13.23 15.72 -10.56
N LEU A 168 12.40 15.04 -9.77
CA LEU A 168 10.94 15.02 -9.90
C LEU A 168 10.22 16.11 -9.11
#